data_AF-A0A7K2M2I0-F1
#
_entry.id   AF-A0A7K2M2I0-F1
#
_cell.length_a   1.000
_cell.length_b   1.000
_cell.length_c   1.000
_cell.angle_alpha   90.00
_cell.angle_beta   90.00
_cell.angle_gamma   90.00
#
_symmetry.space_group_name_H-M   'P 1'
#
loop_
_entity.id
_entity.type
_entity.pdbx_description
1 polymer ?
#
loop_
_entity_poly.entity_id
_entity_poly.type
_entity_poly.pdbx_seq_one_letter_code
_entity_poly.pdbx_strand_id
1 'polypeptide(L)'
;APSPAESAARAASAPAGDQDADRPLDCARRMPKGAVRSGKGWILNTAGANGRTETGEACLKKPPKNKAAKRKPNPFGYAEAKAAVRRLGLDPRYHLSRCHIIAARFGGSNKLKTNLSPCGQLLTNNSGLGMSHFEIEVAGDIAKEPDGSVRYLVEPVFRAPDSSIPRWFSMIAVFYSPAGIPEHVLSRTVPNWVDGGPAGVTNIGN
;
A
#
# COMPACT_ATOMS: atom_id res chain seq x y z
N ALA A 1 6.23 5.05 -15.84
CA ALA A 1 6.09 4.46 -14.49
C ALA A 1 7.43 3.84 -14.13
N PRO A 2 7.88 3.91 -12.86
CA PRO A 2 9.07 3.17 -12.46
C PRO A 2 8.83 1.67 -12.69
N SER A 3 9.89 0.98 -13.11
CA SER A 3 9.91 -0.46 -13.28
C SER A 3 9.78 -1.17 -11.93
N PRO A 4 9.31 -2.44 -11.91
CA PRO A 4 9.35 -3.26 -10.69
C PRO A 4 10.74 -3.33 -10.05
N ALA A 5 11.81 -3.28 -10.86
CA ALA A 5 13.19 -3.23 -10.40
C ALA A 5 13.53 -1.91 -9.69
N GLU A 6 13.02 -0.77 -10.15
CA GLU A 6 13.20 0.53 -9.49
C GLU A 6 12.41 0.61 -8.18
N SER A 7 11.18 0.07 -8.12
CA SER A 7 10.41 -0.02 -6.87
C SER A 7 11.09 -0.97 -5.87
N ALA A 8 11.65 -2.10 -6.34
CA ALA A 8 12.44 -3.02 -5.51
C ALA A 8 13.75 -2.38 -5.03
N ALA A 9 14.45 -1.63 -5.87
CA ALA A 9 15.65 -0.90 -5.49
C ALA A 9 15.34 0.18 -4.43
N ARG A 10 14.21 0.89 -4.55
CA ARG A 10 13.74 1.83 -3.51
C ARG A 10 13.41 1.13 -2.20
N ALA A 11 12.81 -0.06 -2.25
CA ALA A 11 12.56 -0.86 -1.06
C ALA A 11 13.85 -1.41 -0.41
N ALA A 12 14.87 -1.72 -1.22
CA ALA A 12 16.15 -2.27 -0.79
C ALA A 12 17.20 -1.22 -0.36
N SER A 13 17.02 0.04 -0.73
CA SER A 13 18.01 1.10 -0.47
C SER A 13 18.05 1.51 1.00
N ALA A 14 18.97 0.91 1.77
CA ALA A 14 19.42 1.45 3.05
C ALA A 14 20.52 2.51 2.81
N PRO A 15 20.48 3.70 3.46
CA PRO A 15 21.62 4.61 3.41
C PRO A 15 22.76 4.04 4.25
N ALA A 16 23.92 3.82 3.64
CA ALA A 16 25.17 3.52 4.34
C ALA A 16 25.58 4.73 5.19
N GLY A 17 25.79 4.53 6.49
CA GLY A 17 26.23 5.60 7.40
C GLY A 17 26.08 5.27 8.89
N ASP A 18 27.23 5.03 9.50
CA ASP A 18 27.64 5.07 10.92
C ASP A 18 27.21 4.03 11.96
N GLN A 19 28.21 3.83 12.84
CA GLN A 19 28.55 2.74 13.73
C GLN A 19 27.59 2.60 14.93
N ASP A 20 26.92 1.46 14.99
CA ASP A 20 26.39 0.87 16.22
C ASP A 20 26.20 -0.63 15.90
N ALA A 21 27.21 -1.44 16.18
CA ALA A 21 27.29 -2.85 15.73
C ALA A 21 26.23 -3.77 16.37
N ASP A 22 25.51 -3.29 17.39
CA ASP A 22 24.51 -4.05 18.15
C ASP A 22 23.04 -3.70 17.83
N ARG A 23 22.77 -2.74 16.94
CA ARG A 23 21.38 -2.48 16.51
C ARG A 23 21.04 -3.35 15.30
N PRO A 24 19.89 -4.05 15.29
CA PRO A 24 19.40 -4.74 14.10
C PRO A 24 19.48 -3.82 12.89
N LEU A 25 20.12 -4.29 11.81
CA LEU A 25 20.29 -3.55 10.54
C LEU A 25 18.97 -3.46 9.75
N ASP A 26 17.86 -3.37 10.45
CA ASP A 26 16.52 -3.50 9.92
C ASP A 26 15.92 -2.16 9.47
N CYS A 27 14.71 -2.21 8.90
CA CYS A 27 14.07 -1.01 8.37
C CYS A 27 13.70 0.04 9.44
N ALA A 28 13.75 -0.29 10.72
CA ALA A 28 13.36 0.60 11.81
C ALA A 28 14.52 1.46 12.29
N ARG A 29 15.78 1.11 11.93
CA ARG A 29 16.98 1.84 12.33
C ARG A 29 16.91 3.33 12.01
N ARG A 30 16.37 3.69 10.84
CA ARG A 30 16.21 5.08 10.41
C ARG A 30 14.77 5.34 9.98
N MET A 31 14.09 6.19 10.75
CA MET A 31 12.78 6.72 10.37
C MET A 31 12.97 7.85 9.36
N PRO A 32 12.36 7.78 8.17
CA PRO A 32 12.40 8.87 7.19
C PRO A 32 11.77 10.16 7.72
N LYS A 33 12.23 11.31 7.20
CA LYS A 33 11.62 12.61 7.52
C LYS A 33 10.15 12.62 7.08
N GLY A 34 9.26 13.08 7.95
CA GLY A 34 7.82 13.11 7.70
C GLY A 34 7.08 11.79 7.96
N ALA A 35 7.80 10.71 8.29
CA ALA A 35 7.16 9.48 8.73
C ALA A 35 6.57 9.63 10.15
N VAL A 36 5.48 8.92 10.40
CA VAL A 36 4.83 8.82 11.72
C VAL A 36 5.18 7.49 12.37
N ARG A 37 5.38 7.48 13.68
CA ARG A 37 5.61 6.24 14.43
C ARG A 37 4.39 5.32 14.36
N SER A 38 4.64 4.03 14.18
CA SER A 38 3.61 2.98 14.16
C SER A 38 4.18 1.71 14.77
N GLY A 39 3.75 1.37 15.99
CA GLY A 39 4.33 0.27 16.74
C GLY A 39 5.79 0.56 17.10
N LYS A 40 6.69 -0.38 16.83
CA LYS A 40 8.15 -0.18 16.90
C LYS A 40 8.77 0.27 15.57
N GLY A 41 7.97 0.52 14.55
CA GLY A 41 8.40 1.01 13.26
C GLY A 41 7.76 2.36 12.92
N TRP A 42 7.49 2.56 11.64
CA TRP A 42 7.02 3.85 11.13
C TRP A 42 6.23 3.68 9.82
N ILE A 43 5.42 4.69 9.48
CA ILE A 43 4.66 4.80 8.24
C ILE A 43 4.92 6.17 7.62
N LEU A 44 5.21 6.21 6.33
CA LEU A 44 5.32 7.41 5.51
C LEU A 44 4.35 7.30 4.34
N ASN A 45 3.43 8.25 4.23
CA ASN A 45 2.60 8.40 3.04
C ASN A 45 3.02 9.67 2.30
N THR A 46 3.22 9.58 1.00
CA THR A 46 3.58 10.71 0.14
C THR A 46 2.44 11.06 -0.80
N ALA A 47 2.36 12.34 -1.14
CA ALA A 47 1.42 12.84 -2.12
C ALA A 47 2.18 13.44 -3.31
N GLY A 48 1.70 13.16 -4.52
CA GLY A 48 2.20 13.79 -5.73
C GLY A 48 1.71 15.23 -5.88
N ALA A 49 2.16 15.90 -6.95
CA ALA A 49 1.92 17.32 -7.20
C ALA A 49 0.42 17.74 -7.23
N ASN A 50 -0.49 16.82 -7.56
CA ASN A 50 -1.93 17.05 -7.58
C ASN A 50 -2.66 16.57 -6.32
N GLY A 51 -1.94 16.17 -5.27
CA GLY A 51 -2.50 15.67 -4.02
C GLY A 51 -3.00 14.23 -4.09
N ARG A 52 -2.74 13.51 -5.19
CA ARG A 52 -2.92 12.05 -5.26
C ARG A 52 -1.90 11.33 -4.40
N THR A 53 -2.29 10.20 -3.82
CA THR A 53 -1.35 9.35 -3.10
C THR A 53 -0.32 8.76 -4.08
N GLU A 54 0.97 8.92 -3.77
CA GLU A 54 2.07 8.49 -4.64
C GLU A 54 2.77 7.25 -4.08
N THR A 55 3.12 7.24 -2.80
CA THR A 55 3.63 6.05 -2.12
C THR A 55 3.06 5.93 -0.71
N GLY A 56 2.99 4.69 -0.23
CA GLY A 56 2.97 4.37 1.18
C GLY A 56 4.14 3.45 1.48
N GLU A 57 5.02 3.92 2.34
CA GLU A 57 6.17 3.19 2.83
C GLU A 57 6.00 2.95 4.32
N ALA A 58 6.41 1.79 4.79
CA ALA A 58 6.40 1.50 6.21
C ALA A 58 7.55 0.59 6.58
N CYS A 59 8.03 0.75 7.81
CA CYS A 59 8.69 -0.34 8.50
C CYS A 59 7.69 -0.95 9.47
N LEU A 60 7.26 -2.18 9.20
CA LEU A 60 6.32 -2.92 10.02
C LEU A 60 7.09 -3.70 11.06
N LYS A 61 7.21 -3.13 12.26
CA LYS A 61 7.77 -3.80 13.43
C LYS A 61 6.78 -3.72 14.58
N LYS A 62 6.19 -4.86 14.94
CA LYS A 62 5.04 -4.95 15.88
C LYS A 62 3.94 -3.93 15.54
N PRO A 63 3.41 -3.91 14.30
CA PRO A 63 2.49 -2.88 13.87
C PRO A 63 1.17 -2.94 14.69
N PRO A 64 0.61 -1.79 15.07
CA PRO A 64 -0.66 -1.74 15.76
C PRO A 64 -1.79 -2.08 14.77
N LYS A 65 -2.84 -2.76 15.25
CA LYS A 65 -4.02 -3.05 14.44
C LYS A 65 -5.05 -1.94 14.63
N ASN A 66 -5.17 -1.03 13.66
CA ASN A 66 -6.22 -0.02 13.66
C ASN A 66 -7.57 -0.67 13.36
N LYS A 67 -8.60 -0.30 14.13
CA LYS A 67 -9.98 -0.74 13.88
C LYS A 67 -10.49 -0.17 12.55
N ALA A 68 -11.40 -0.89 11.90
CA ALA A 68 -12.12 -0.38 10.75
C ALA A 68 -12.88 0.90 11.13
N ALA A 69 -12.80 1.93 10.28
CA ALA A 69 -13.54 3.16 10.49
C ALA A 69 -14.90 3.13 9.77
N LYS A 70 -15.95 3.62 10.46
CA LYS A 70 -17.30 3.78 9.87
C LYS A 70 -17.32 4.71 8.67
N ARG A 71 -16.44 5.72 8.63
CA ARG A 71 -16.34 6.69 7.55
C ARG A 71 -14.87 7.01 7.24
N LYS A 72 -14.49 6.85 5.97
CA LYS A 72 -13.19 7.24 5.42
C LYS A 72 -13.36 8.47 4.51
N PRO A 73 -12.42 9.44 4.51
CA PRO A 73 -12.49 10.57 3.59
C PRO A 73 -12.30 10.10 2.15
N ASN A 74 -12.82 10.86 1.20
CA ASN A 74 -12.59 10.58 -0.21
C ASN A 74 -11.13 10.92 -0.57
N PRO A 75 -10.35 9.98 -1.13
CA PRO A 75 -9.05 10.30 -1.71
C PRO A 75 -9.20 11.15 -2.97
N PHE A 76 -8.09 11.69 -3.44
CA PHE A 76 -8.00 12.26 -4.79
C PHE A 76 -8.47 11.25 -5.84
N GLY A 77 -9.07 11.72 -6.94
CA GLY A 77 -9.62 10.86 -8.00
C GLY A 77 -10.90 10.10 -7.64
N TYR A 78 -11.38 10.13 -6.39
CA TYR A 78 -12.56 9.35 -5.99
C TYR A 78 -13.85 9.80 -6.68
N ALA A 79 -14.01 11.10 -6.97
CA ALA A 79 -15.17 11.61 -7.70
C ALA A 79 -15.20 11.07 -9.14
N GLU A 80 -14.05 11.09 -9.81
CA GLU A 80 -13.87 10.56 -11.17
C GLU A 80 -14.05 9.04 -11.21
N ALA A 81 -13.52 8.33 -10.22
CA ALA A 81 -13.71 6.87 -10.11
C ALA A 81 -15.18 6.49 -9.94
N LYS A 82 -15.94 7.25 -9.14
CA LYS A 82 -17.41 7.06 -9.06
C LYS A 82 -18.09 7.29 -10.41
N ALA A 83 -17.68 8.31 -11.16
CA ALA A 83 -18.23 8.58 -12.48
C ALA A 83 -17.88 7.46 -13.47
N ALA A 84 -16.65 6.93 -13.44
CA ALA A 84 -16.23 5.80 -14.24
C ALA A 84 -17.06 4.55 -13.94
N VAL A 85 -17.24 4.19 -12.66
CA VAL A 85 -18.07 3.05 -12.25
C VAL A 85 -19.53 3.22 -12.68
N ARG A 86 -20.09 4.43 -12.55
CA ARG A 86 -21.46 4.72 -13.01
C ARG A 86 -21.63 4.57 -14.52
N ARG A 87 -20.63 4.95 -15.32
CA ARG A 87 -20.64 4.77 -16.79
C ARG A 87 -20.67 3.30 -17.21
N LEU A 88 -20.22 2.40 -16.33
CA LEU A 88 -20.32 0.96 -16.53
C LEU A 88 -21.68 0.39 -16.12
N GLY A 89 -22.63 1.24 -15.69
CA GLY A 89 -23.94 0.80 -15.18
C GLY A 89 -23.89 0.23 -13.75
N LEU A 90 -22.80 0.45 -13.02
CA LEU A 90 -22.57 -0.15 -11.71
C LEU A 90 -22.80 0.85 -10.56
N ASP A 91 -23.19 0.34 -9.38
CA ASP A 91 -23.33 1.16 -8.18
C ASP A 91 -21.98 1.31 -7.44
N PRO A 92 -21.43 2.53 -7.33
CA PRO A 92 -20.17 2.76 -6.62
C PRO A 92 -20.16 2.29 -5.15
N ARG A 93 -21.32 2.12 -4.50
CA ARG A 93 -21.40 1.61 -3.13
C ARG A 93 -20.89 0.17 -3.01
N TYR A 94 -21.06 -0.64 -4.05
CA TYR A 94 -20.68 -2.06 -4.05
C TYR A 94 -19.40 -2.33 -4.85
N HIS A 95 -19.09 -1.47 -5.82
CA HIS A 95 -18.01 -1.70 -6.77
C HIS A 95 -16.76 -0.84 -6.54
N LEU A 96 -16.84 0.23 -5.72
CA LEU A 96 -15.73 1.15 -5.49
C LEU A 96 -15.37 1.26 -4.00
N SER A 97 -14.09 1.10 -3.69
CA SER A 97 -13.54 1.31 -2.35
C SER A 97 -12.65 2.53 -2.24
N ARG A 98 -12.37 2.87 -0.99
CA ARG A 98 -11.23 3.71 -0.60
C ARG A 98 -10.16 2.75 -0.09
N CYS A 99 -9.36 2.20 -1.00
CA CYS A 99 -8.31 1.26 -0.64
C CYS A 99 -7.28 1.96 0.23
N HIS A 100 -6.80 1.27 1.26
CA HIS A 100 -5.66 1.74 2.02
C HIS A 100 -4.39 1.50 1.21
N ILE A 101 -3.46 2.44 1.27
CA ILE A 101 -2.11 2.24 0.73
C ILE A 101 -1.26 1.51 1.77
N ILE A 102 -1.29 1.95 3.02
CA ILE A 102 -0.89 1.14 4.17
C ILE A 102 -2.14 0.69 4.90
N ALA A 103 -2.35 -0.62 4.99
CA ALA A 103 -3.53 -1.22 5.57
C ALA A 103 -3.74 -0.83 7.05
N ALA A 104 -5.01 -0.73 7.47
CA ALA A 104 -5.34 -0.50 8.88
C ALA A 104 -4.79 -1.61 9.81
N ARG A 105 -4.68 -2.85 9.32
CA ARG A 105 -4.06 -3.96 10.07
C ARG A 105 -2.57 -3.77 10.34
N PHE A 106 -1.92 -2.87 9.61
CA PHE A 106 -0.52 -2.48 9.76
C PHE A 106 -0.34 -1.11 10.43
N GLY A 107 -1.42 -0.54 10.99
CA GLY A 107 -1.38 0.77 11.64
C GLY A 107 -1.67 1.93 10.69
N GLY A 108 -2.01 1.65 9.43
CA GLY A 108 -2.39 2.66 8.45
C GLY A 108 -3.61 3.47 8.88
N SER A 109 -3.58 4.77 8.62
CA SER A 109 -4.62 5.70 9.03
C SER A 109 -5.87 5.58 8.15
N ASN A 110 -7.04 5.48 8.81
CA ASN A 110 -8.35 5.57 8.14
C ASN A 110 -8.77 7.02 7.83
N LYS A 111 -8.06 8.02 8.37
CA LYS A 111 -8.42 9.45 8.28
C LYS A 111 -7.51 10.24 7.36
N LEU A 112 -6.33 9.71 7.05
CA LEU A 112 -5.35 10.37 6.20
C LEU A 112 -5.71 10.14 4.73
N LYS A 113 -6.07 11.20 4.00
CA LYS A 113 -6.42 11.11 2.57
C LYS A 113 -5.28 10.54 1.73
N THR A 114 -4.04 10.89 2.07
CA THR A 114 -2.83 10.39 1.40
C THR A 114 -2.47 8.95 1.77
N ASN A 115 -3.26 8.28 2.62
CA ASN A 115 -3.18 6.84 2.83
C ASN A 115 -4.30 6.08 2.07
N LEU A 116 -5.04 6.77 1.21
CA LEU A 116 -6.18 6.21 0.50
C LEU A 116 -6.05 6.43 -1.01
N SER A 117 -6.59 5.50 -1.79
CA SER A 117 -6.71 5.61 -3.25
C SER A 117 -8.03 4.99 -3.74
N PRO A 118 -8.67 5.54 -4.79
CA PRO A 118 -9.84 4.92 -5.38
C PRO A 118 -9.48 3.57 -6.01
N CYS A 119 -10.24 2.52 -5.70
CA CYS A 119 -9.99 1.20 -6.24
C CYS A 119 -11.27 0.37 -6.40
N GLY A 120 -11.21 -0.71 -7.19
CA GLY A 120 -12.28 -1.69 -7.23
C GLY A 120 -12.48 -2.43 -5.91
N GLN A 121 -13.72 -2.53 -5.43
CA GLN A 121 -14.03 -3.13 -4.13
C GLN A 121 -13.85 -4.66 -4.13
N LEU A 122 -14.30 -5.36 -5.17
CA LEU A 122 -14.31 -6.82 -5.19
C LEU A 122 -12.96 -7.38 -5.66
N LEU A 123 -12.56 -7.03 -6.89
CA LEU A 123 -11.37 -7.61 -7.51
C LEU A 123 -10.07 -7.03 -6.93
N THR A 124 -9.94 -5.70 -6.88
CA THR A 124 -8.71 -5.06 -6.41
C THR A 124 -8.53 -5.14 -4.90
N ASN A 125 -9.57 -4.82 -4.12
CA ASN A 125 -9.43 -4.78 -2.65
C ASN A 125 -9.54 -6.16 -2.00
N ASN A 126 -10.50 -7.01 -2.42
CA ASN A 126 -10.92 -8.19 -1.63
C ASN A 126 -10.65 -9.56 -2.26
N SER A 127 -10.24 -9.66 -3.53
CA SER A 127 -10.04 -10.97 -4.18
C SER A 127 -8.78 -11.68 -3.68
N GLY A 128 -8.63 -12.97 -4.03
CA GLY A 128 -7.43 -13.77 -3.72
C GLY A 128 -6.14 -13.23 -4.36
N LEU A 129 -6.24 -12.39 -5.40
CA LEU A 129 -5.10 -11.69 -6.00
C LEU A 129 -5.11 -10.18 -5.66
N GLY A 130 -6.04 -9.75 -4.80
CA GLY A 130 -6.22 -8.37 -4.38
C GLY A 130 -5.27 -7.93 -3.26
N MET A 131 -5.35 -6.64 -2.92
CA MET A 131 -4.52 -6.00 -1.90
C MET A 131 -4.71 -6.65 -0.52
N SER A 132 -5.95 -6.89 -0.09
CA SER A 132 -6.23 -7.49 1.23
C SER A 132 -5.61 -8.87 1.39
N HIS A 133 -5.54 -9.68 0.32
CA HIS A 133 -4.93 -11.01 0.36
C HIS A 133 -3.41 -10.93 0.48
N PHE A 134 -2.75 -10.06 -0.29
CA PHE A 134 -1.32 -9.80 -0.13
C PHE A 134 -1.00 -9.31 1.30
N GLU A 135 -1.84 -8.44 1.85
CA GLU A 135 -1.73 -7.99 3.24
C GLU A 135 -1.99 -9.11 4.26
N ILE A 136 -2.74 -10.17 3.93
CA ILE A 136 -2.94 -11.34 4.81
C ILE A 136 -1.65 -12.16 4.84
N GLU A 137 -1.05 -12.41 3.66
CA GLU A 137 0.22 -13.13 3.53
C GLU A 137 1.33 -12.45 4.34
N VAL A 138 1.47 -11.13 4.17
CA VAL A 138 2.47 -10.34 4.92
C VAL A 138 2.20 -10.38 6.43
N ALA A 139 0.94 -10.29 6.86
CA ALA A 139 0.60 -10.42 8.28
C ALA A 139 0.89 -11.82 8.84
N GLY A 140 0.71 -12.86 8.02
CA GLY A 140 1.05 -14.24 8.37
C GLY A 140 2.54 -14.42 8.59
N ASP A 141 3.38 -13.85 7.73
CA ASP A 141 4.84 -13.92 7.88
C ASP A 141 5.34 -13.10 9.07
N ILE A 142 4.81 -11.90 9.31
CA ILE A 142 5.08 -11.13 10.54
C ILE A 142 4.75 -11.94 11.81
N ALA A 143 3.71 -12.79 11.76
CA ALA A 143 3.33 -13.61 12.91
C ALA A 143 4.28 -14.79 13.17
N LYS A 144 4.96 -15.30 12.14
CA LYS A 144 5.98 -16.37 12.28
C LYS A 144 7.24 -15.83 12.96
N GLU A 145 7.57 -14.57 12.70
CA GLU A 145 8.76 -13.92 13.25
C GLU A 145 8.44 -12.56 13.90
N PRO A 146 7.80 -12.56 15.08
CA PRO A 146 7.20 -11.37 15.68
C PRO A 146 8.20 -10.28 16.13
N ASP A 147 9.49 -10.63 16.22
CA ASP A 147 10.57 -9.70 16.56
C ASP A 147 11.35 -9.19 15.34
N GLY A 148 11.11 -9.79 14.17
CA GLY A 148 11.59 -9.30 12.89
C GLY A 148 10.90 -8.00 12.46
N SER A 149 11.21 -7.55 11.25
CA SER A 149 10.58 -6.37 10.66
C SER A 149 10.36 -6.52 9.17
N VAL A 150 9.44 -5.72 8.61
CA VAL A 150 9.15 -5.74 7.18
C VAL A 150 9.24 -4.34 6.61
N ARG A 151 10.10 -4.14 5.61
CA ARG A 151 10.04 -2.94 4.77
C ARG A 151 8.92 -3.15 3.76
N TYR A 152 7.86 -2.37 3.91
CA TYR A 152 6.63 -2.49 3.13
C TYR A 152 6.45 -1.26 2.26
N LEU A 153 6.19 -1.45 0.98
CA LEU A 153 5.97 -0.40 0.00
C LEU A 153 4.71 -0.69 -0.80
N VAL A 154 3.85 0.30 -0.95
CA VAL A 154 2.72 0.29 -1.88
C VAL A 154 2.76 1.54 -2.73
N GLU A 155 2.77 1.36 -4.04
CA GLU A 155 2.87 2.41 -5.05
C GLU A 155 1.68 2.30 -6.02
N PRO A 156 0.71 3.23 -5.97
CA PRO A 156 -0.27 3.39 -7.02
C PRO A 156 0.43 3.81 -8.32
N VAL A 157 0.26 3.02 -9.39
CA VAL A 157 0.87 3.28 -10.69
C VAL A 157 -0.17 3.85 -11.64
N PHE A 158 0.13 5.03 -12.18
CA PHE A 158 -0.76 5.80 -13.03
C PHE A 158 -0.33 5.73 -14.49
N ARG A 159 -1.28 5.89 -15.42
CA ARG A 159 -0.98 5.89 -16.86
C ARG A 159 -0.17 7.12 -17.25
N ALA A 160 -0.53 8.29 -16.71
CA ALA A 160 0.06 9.58 -17.02
C ALA A 160 0.26 10.44 -15.75
N PRO A 161 1.04 11.52 -15.84
CA PRO A 161 1.25 12.44 -14.72
C PRO A 161 -0.04 13.11 -14.21
N ASP A 162 -1.00 13.37 -15.10
CA ASP A 162 -2.29 14.00 -14.81
C ASP A 162 -3.40 13.01 -14.39
N SER A 163 -3.18 11.70 -14.59
CA SER A 163 -4.09 10.66 -14.12
C SER A 163 -4.42 10.77 -12.64
N SER A 164 -5.68 10.54 -12.31
CA SER A 164 -6.23 10.64 -10.96
C SER A 164 -6.54 9.28 -10.33
N ILE A 165 -6.70 8.24 -11.16
CA ILE A 165 -7.03 6.87 -10.74
C ILE A 165 -5.90 5.96 -11.19
N PRO A 166 -5.26 5.21 -10.28
CA PRO A 166 -4.17 4.32 -10.67
C PRO A 166 -4.70 3.15 -11.51
N ARG A 167 -3.87 2.69 -12.45
CA ARG A 167 -4.12 1.49 -13.27
C ARG A 167 -3.88 0.21 -12.48
N TRP A 168 -2.91 0.22 -11.57
CA TRP A 168 -2.60 -0.89 -10.66
C TRP A 168 -1.86 -0.38 -9.43
N PHE A 169 -1.65 -1.27 -8.46
CA PHE A 169 -0.84 -1.04 -7.27
C PHE A 169 0.34 -2.00 -7.31
N SER A 170 1.57 -1.48 -7.19
CA SER A 170 2.76 -2.28 -6.95
C SER A 170 2.95 -2.42 -5.44
N MET A 171 2.97 -3.65 -4.94
CA MET A 171 3.07 -3.94 -3.51
C MET A 171 4.31 -4.80 -3.28
N ILE A 172 5.18 -4.38 -2.36
CA ILE A 172 6.45 -5.05 -2.06
C ILE A 172 6.62 -5.13 -0.54
N ALA A 173 7.06 -6.29 -0.05
CA ALA A 173 7.39 -6.54 1.34
C ALA A 173 8.74 -7.26 1.41
N VAL A 174 9.74 -6.62 2.03
CA VAL A 174 11.06 -7.21 2.30
C VAL A 174 11.11 -7.58 3.78
N PHE A 175 11.32 -8.84 4.08
CA PHE A 175 11.33 -9.38 5.44
C PHE A 175 12.75 -9.41 5.99
N TYR A 176 12.89 -9.04 7.26
CA TYR A 176 14.15 -9.04 7.98
C TYR A 176 13.99 -9.81 9.28
N SER A 177 14.95 -10.68 9.58
CA SER A 177 15.05 -11.36 10.87
C SER A 177 15.23 -10.37 12.04
N PRO A 178 15.12 -10.80 13.31
CA PRO A 178 15.41 -9.98 14.48
C PRO A 178 16.82 -9.37 14.47
N ALA A 179 17.78 -10.03 13.81
CA ALA A 179 19.14 -9.53 13.63
C ALA A 179 19.26 -8.47 12.51
N GLY A 180 18.18 -8.24 11.74
CA GLY A 180 18.16 -7.31 10.61
C GLY A 180 18.71 -7.90 9.31
N ILE A 181 18.76 -9.24 9.20
CA ILE A 181 19.21 -9.91 7.97
C ILE A 181 18.00 -10.07 7.03
N PRO A 182 18.08 -9.62 5.76
CA PRO A 182 17.02 -9.87 4.79
C PRO A 182 16.81 -11.37 4.56
N GLU A 183 15.58 -11.85 4.67
CA GLU A 183 15.24 -13.27 4.52
C GLU A 183 14.61 -13.55 3.14
N HIS A 184 13.51 -12.86 2.84
CA HIS A 184 12.80 -13.03 1.57
C HIS A 184 12.00 -11.78 1.19
N VAL A 185 11.48 -11.79 -0.05
CA VAL A 185 10.67 -10.71 -0.61
C VAL A 185 9.35 -11.27 -1.12
N LEU A 186 8.25 -10.63 -0.75
CA LEU A 186 6.96 -10.80 -1.41
C LEU A 186 6.70 -9.58 -2.30
N SER A 187 6.22 -9.81 -3.53
CA SER A 187 5.80 -8.74 -4.41
C SER A 187 4.54 -9.11 -5.17
N ARG A 188 3.69 -8.11 -5.45
CA ARG A 188 2.47 -8.29 -6.23
C ARG A 188 2.09 -7.01 -6.96
N THR A 189 1.75 -7.16 -8.23
CA THR A 189 1.02 -6.13 -8.98
C THR A 189 -0.47 -6.43 -8.90
N VAL A 190 -1.24 -5.50 -8.36
CA VAL A 190 -2.70 -5.63 -8.22
C VAL A 190 -3.41 -4.69 -9.19
N PRO A 191 -4.02 -5.20 -10.28
CA PRO A 191 -4.77 -4.36 -11.21
C PRO A 191 -5.95 -3.65 -10.55
N ASN A 192 -6.20 -2.40 -10.97
CA ASN A 192 -7.35 -1.63 -10.49
C ASN A 192 -8.60 -1.92 -11.32
N TRP A 193 -9.24 -3.05 -11.01
CA TRP A 193 -10.33 -3.65 -11.77
C TRP A 193 -11.65 -3.60 -11.03
N VAL A 194 -12.70 -3.37 -11.79
CA VAL A 194 -14.09 -3.52 -11.35
C VAL A 194 -14.73 -4.64 -12.15
N ASP A 195 -15.45 -5.51 -11.44
CA ASP A 195 -16.29 -6.53 -12.05
C ASP A 195 -17.62 -5.91 -12.47
N GLY A 196 -17.89 -5.94 -13.78
CA GLY A 196 -19.13 -5.49 -14.40
C GLY A 196 -20.14 -6.62 -14.64
N GLY A 197 -19.90 -7.82 -14.10
CA GLY A 197 -20.74 -8.99 -14.33
C GLY A 197 -20.72 -9.37 -15.82
N PRO A 198 -21.87 -9.37 -16.52
CA PRO A 198 -21.92 -9.72 -17.95
C PRO A 198 -21.06 -8.83 -18.86
N ALA A 199 -20.81 -7.58 -18.47
CA ALA A 199 -19.92 -6.67 -19.19
C ALA A 199 -18.43 -7.01 -19.04
N GLY A 200 -18.11 -8.00 -18.20
CA GLY A 200 -16.75 -8.43 -17.91
C GLY A 200 -16.00 -7.51 -16.95
N VAL A 201 -14.69 -7.69 -16.92
CA VAL A 201 -13.79 -6.98 -15.99
C VAL A 201 -13.23 -5.74 -16.67
N THR A 202 -13.34 -4.58 -16.02
CA THR A 202 -12.85 -3.30 -16.55
C THR A 202 -11.80 -2.68 -15.63
N ASN A 203 -10.68 -2.23 -16.21
CA ASN A 203 -9.72 -1.39 -15.48
C ASN A 203 -10.19 0.06 -15.43
N ILE A 204 -10.36 0.59 -14.22
CA ILE A 204 -10.90 1.95 -14.00
C ILE A 204 -9.81 3.03 -13.92
N GLY A 205 -8.53 2.65 -13.99
CA GLY A 205 -7.42 3.61 -14.03
C GLY A 205 -7.36 4.35 -15.35
N ASN A 206 -7.10 5.66 -15.28
CA ASN A 206 -7.07 6.57 -16.42
C ASN A 206 -5.65 6.95 -16.83
#